data_AF-A0A952P5Z1-F1
#
_entry.id   AF-A0A952P5Z1-F1
#
_cell.length_a   1.000
_cell.length_b   1.000
_cell.length_c   1.000
_cell.angle_alpha   90.00
_cell.angle_beta   90.00
_cell.angle_gamma   90.00
#
_symmetry.space_group_name_H-M   'P 1'
#
loop_
_entity.id
_entity.type
_entity.pdbx_description
1 polymer ?
#
loop_
_entity_poly.entity_id
_entity_poly.type
_entity_poly.pdbx_seq_one_letter_code
_entity_poly.pdbx_strand_id
1 'polypeptide(L)'
;MIAKTWQRGSTFQRVLALLIPILFFRFFFLTSIGLIDDEAYHWSWTKDLALSYFDHPGMVAWLESISTALLGDTELGVRLPAFLCYLATLILAMHLAWDLFDEWAAYFVAFMMLFSPL
;
A
#
# COMPACT_ATOMS: atom_id res chain seq x y z
N MET A 1 23.27 -5.05 0.89
CA MET A 1 23.02 -3.61 1.17
C MET A 1 21.75 -3.39 2.00
N ILE A 2 20.67 -4.16 1.79
CA ILE A 2 19.38 -4.08 2.52
C ILE A 2 19.47 -4.45 4.03
N ALA A 3 20.42 -5.29 4.43
CA ALA A 3 20.49 -5.77 5.82
C ALA A 3 21.08 -4.76 6.83
N LYS A 4 21.79 -3.71 6.37
CA LYS A 4 22.46 -2.74 7.26
C LYS A 4 21.56 -1.56 7.67
N THR A 5 20.42 -1.36 7.03
CA THR A 5 19.45 -0.29 7.34
C THR A 5 18.65 -0.58 8.62
N TRP A 6 18.47 -1.85 9.01
CA TRP A 6 17.60 -2.26 10.12
C TRP A 6 18.31 -2.50 11.47
N GLN A 7 19.64 -2.33 11.54
CA GLN A 7 20.44 -2.54 12.75
C GLN A 7 20.84 -1.25 13.48
N ARG A 8 19.96 -0.26 13.60
CA ARG A 8 20.37 1.07 14.09
C ARG A 8 19.46 1.68 15.15
N GLY A 9 20.00 1.79 16.36
CA GLY A 9 19.58 2.74 17.41
C GLY A 9 18.21 2.51 18.04
N SER A 10 18.01 3.07 19.24
CA SER A 10 16.71 3.10 19.92
C SER A 10 15.68 3.98 19.20
N THR A 11 16.12 4.97 18.41
CA THR A 11 15.24 5.89 17.67
C THR A 11 14.45 5.19 16.56
N PHE A 12 15.11 4.35 15.75
CA PHE A 12 14.45 3.60 14.68
C PHE A 12 13.36 2.67 15.23
N GLN A 13 13.66 1.98 16.33
CA GLN A 13 12.70 1.11 17.02
C GLN A 13 11.48 1.90 17.52
N ARG A 14 11.70 3.12 18.06
CA ARG A 14 10.61 3.99 18.49
C ARG A 14 9.75 4.47 17.33
N VAL A 15 10.37 4.86 16.20
CA VAL A 15 9.62 5.28 15.00
C VAL A 15 8.78 4.12 14.47
N LEU A 16 9.37 2.93 14.31
CA LEU A 16 8.62 1.75 13.88
C LEU A 16 7.46 1.41 14.84
N ALA A 17 7.68 1.50 16.15
CA ALA A 17 6.64 1.25 17.14
C ALA A 17 5.45 2.23 17.00
N LEU A 18 5.67 3.45 16.50
CA LEU A 18 4.61 4.43 16.22
C LEU A 18 3.92 4.19 14.87
N LEU A 19 4.66 3.74 13.85
CA LEU A 19 4.12 3.55 12.49
C LEU A 19 3.36 2.23 12.32
N ILE A 20 3.81 1.16 12.98
CA ILE A 20 3.20 -0.19 12.88
C ILE A 20 1.71 -0.19 13.27
N PRO A 21 1.27 0.43 14.39
CA PRO A 21 -0.14 0.49 14.75
C PRO A 21 -1.01 1.15 13.68
N ILE A 22 -0.49 2.19 12.99
CA ILE A 22 -1.22 2.90 11.94
C ILE A 22 -1.35 2.01 10.70
N LEU A 23 -0.29 1.31 10.32
CA LEU A 23 -0.34 0.33 9.24
C LEU A 23 -1.32 -0.81 9.55
N PHE A 24 -1.33 -1.29 10.79
CA PHE A 24 -2.26 -2.34 11.23
C PHE A 24 -3.70 -1.83 11.22
N PHE A 25 -3.93 -0.61 11.69
CA PHE A 25 -5.23 0.05 11.61
C PHE A 25 -5.69 0.13 10.15
N ARG A 26 -4.85 0.65 9.24
CA ARG A 26 -5.17 0.68 7.79
C ARG A 26 -5.51 -0.71 7.26
N PHE A 27 -4.70 -1.72 7.57
CA PHE A 27 -4.94 -3.10 7.16
C PHE A 27 -6.30 -3.63 7.67
N PHE A 28 -6.67 -3.32 8.91
CA PHE A 28 -7.96 -3.71 9.47
C PHE A 28 -9.16 -3.10 8.71
N PHE A 29 -9.02 -1.86 8.23
CA PHE A 29 -10.07 -1.20 7.44
C PHE A 29 -10.27 -1.81 6.06
N LEU A 30 -9.26 -2.45 5.47
CA LEU A 30 -9.40 -3.14 4.19
C LEU A 30 -10.50 -4.22 4.23
N THR A 31 -10.68 -4.88 5.38
CA THR A 31 -11.61 -6.01 5.53
C THR A 31 -12.92 -5.66 6.23
N SER A 32 -13.01 -4.47 6.83
CA SER A 32 -14.10 -4.12 7.75
C SER A 32 -15.19 -3.25 7.11
N ILE A 33 -14.94 -2.71 5.92
CA ILE A 33 -15.89 -1.88 5.17
C ILE A 33 -16.18 -2.58 3.85
N GLY A 34 -17.44 -2.58 3.41
CA GLY A 34 -17.81 -3.05 2.07
C GLY A 34 -17.13 -2.24 0.98
N LEU A 35 -17.15 -2.75 -0.25
CA LEU A 35 -16.62 -2.03 -1.41
C LEU A 35 -17.42 -0.74 -1.64
N ILE A 36 -16.72 0.36 -1.91
CA ILE A 36 -17.35 1.57 -2.43
C ILE A 36 -17.59 1.44 -3.93
N ASP A 37 -18.44 2.30 -4.50
CA ASP A 37 -18.88 2.20 -5.90
C ASP A 37 -17.71 2.11 -6.89
N ASP A 38 -16.67 2.93 -6.71
CA ASP A 38 -15.47 2.92 -7.58
C ASP A 38 -14.70 1.60 -7.49
N GLU A 39 -14.56 1.03 -6.29
CA GLU A 39 -13.87 -0.27 -6.10
C GLU A 39 -14.68 -1.42 -6.70
N ALA A 40 -16.01 -1.39 -6.55
CA ALA A 40 -16.89 -2.38 -7.16
C ALA A 40 -16.86 -2.28 -8.69
N TYR A 41 -16.74 -1.06 -9.23
CA TYR A 41 -16.60 -0.82 -10.66
C TYR A 41 -15.30 -1.43 -11.20
N HIS A 42 -14.16 -1.20 -10.53
CA HIS A 42 -12.87 -1.78 -10.91
C HIS A 42 -12.86 -3.31 -10.75
N TRP A 43 -13.50 -3.82 -9.70
CA TRP A 43 -13.64 -5.25 -9.51
C TRP A 43 -14.45 -5.91 -10.64
N SER A 44 -15.46 -5.24 -11.19
CA SER A 44 -16.23 -5.77 -12.33
C SER A 44 -15.36 -6.00 -13.57
N TRP A 45 -14.34 -5.17 -13.79
CA TRP A 45 -13.38 -5.31 -14.88
C TRP A 45 -12.52 -6.56 -14.76
N THR A 46 -12.34 -7.09 -13.55
CA THR A 46 -11.57 -8.34 -13.32
C THR A 46 -12.19 -9.55 -14.01
N LYS A 47 -13.49 -9.49 -14.34
CA LYS A 47 -14.24 -10.56 -15.01
C LYS A 47 -13.94 -10.62 -16.51
N ASP A 48 -13.67 -9.48 -17.13
CA ASP A 48 -13.30 -9.34 -18.54
C ASP A 48 -12.01 -8.52 -18.67
N LEU A 49 -10.86 -9.17 -18.49
CA LEU A 49 -9.56 -8.52 -18.51
C LEU A 49 -9.21 -7.97 -19.90
N ALA A 50 -9.00 -6.65 -19.97
CA ALA A 50 -8.60 -5.94 -21.18
C ALA A 50 -7.30 -5.15 -20.95
N LEU A 51 -6.60 -4.77 -22.02
CA LEU A 51 -5.42 -3.90 -21.96
C LEU A 51 -5.76 -2.47 -21.47
N SER A 52 -6.96 -2.00 -21.80
CA SER A 52 -7.50 -0.72 -21.38
C SER A 52 -9.02 -0.78 -21.36
N TYR A 53 -9.61 -0.06 -20.44
CA TYR A 53 -11.05 0.20 -20.38
C TYR A 53 -11.33 1.59 -20.97
N PHE A 54 -12.61 1.95 -21.03
CA PHE A 54 -13.04 3.20 -21.67
C PHE A 54 -12.39 4.46 -21.07
N ASP A 55 -12.12 4.42 -19.77
CA ASP A 55 -11.71 5.55 -18.94
C ASP A 55 -10.32 5.34 -18.29
N HIS A 56 -9.88 4.09 -18.08
CA HIS A 56 -8.62 3.79 -17.38
C HIS A 56 -7.77 2.68 -18.04
N PRO A 57 -6.43 2.70 -17.88
CA PRO A 57 -5.56 1.58 -18.22
C PRO A 57 -5.89 0.32 -17.40
N GLY A 58 -5.70 -0.87 -17.98
CA GLY A 58 -6.14 -2.13 -17.37
C GLY A 58 -5.35 -2.63 -16.16
N MET A 59 -4.27 -1.95 -15.76
CA MET A 59 -3.35 -2.42 -14.70
C MET A 59 -4.05 -2.70 -13.36
N VAL A 60 -5.03 -1.86 -12.98
CA VAL A 60 -5.77 -2.04 -11.72
C VAL A 60 -6.56 -3.35 -11.75
N ALA A 61 -7.34 -3.58 -12.81
CA ALA A 61 -8.11 -4.81 -13.00
C ALA A 61 -7.21 -6.06 -13.03
N TRP A 62 -6.00 -5.96 -13.60
CA TRP A 62 -5.07 -7.10 -13.66
C TRP A 62 -4.55 -7.47 -12.27
N LEU A 63 -4.15 -6.47 -11.49
CA LEU A 63 -3.66 -6.67 -10.13
C LEU A 63 -4.76 -7.21 -9.21
N GLU A 64 -5.97 -6.66 -9.32
CA GLU A 64 -7.15 -7.14 -8.58
C GLU A 64 -7.53 -8.56 -9.00
N SER A 65 -7.47 -8.91 -10.28
CA SER A 65 -7.77 -10.26 -10.76
C SER A 65 -6.80 -11.30 -10.22
N ILE A 66 -5.50 -10.99 -10.18
CA ILE A 66 -4.49 -11.88 -9.57
C ILE A 66 -4.80 -12.08 -8.08
N SER A 67 -5.13 -11.02 -7.36
CA SER A 67 -5.38 -11.09 -5.91
C SER A 67 -6.68 -11.80 -5.58
N THR A 68 -7.76 -11.52 -6.31
CA THR A 68 -9.06 -12.20 -6.15
C THR A 68 -9.02 -13.65 -6.61
N ALA A 69 -8.16 -14.01 -7.57
CA ALA A 69 -7.90 -15.41 -7.92
C ALA A 69 -7.23 -16.19 -6.76
N LEU A 70 -6.44 -15.53 -5.91
CA LEU A 70 -5.73 -16.15 -4.79
C LEU A 70 -6.54 -16.15 -3.48
N LEU A 71 -7.29 -15.07 -3.22
CA LEU A 71 -7.98 -14.81 -1.96
C LEU A 71 -9.51 -14.88 -2.08
N GLY A 72 -10.02 -15.15 -3.28
CA GLY A 72 -11.44 -15.10 -3.61
C GLY A 72 -11.95 -13.69 -3.86
N ASP A 73 -13.22 -13.60 -4.28
CA ASP A 73 -13.97 -12.35 -4.44
C ASP A 73 -14.34 -11.77 -3.05
N THR A 74 -13.33 -11.28 -2.34
CA THR A 74 -13.45 -10.65 -1.01
C THR A 74 -12.94 -9.21 -1.06
N GLU A 75 -13.35 -8.38 -0.10
CA GLU A 75 -12.88 -6.99 0.04
C GLU A 75 -11.36 -6.93 0.19
N LEU A 76 -10.79 -7.90 0.90
CA LEU A 76 -9.34 -8.06 1.00
C LEU A 76 -8.72 -8.36 -0.36
N GLY A 77 -9.32 -9.28 -1.12
CA GLY A 77 -8.86 -9.65 -2.46
C GLY A 77 -8.80 -8.44 -3.40
N VAL A 78 -9.80 -7.56 -3.36
CA VAL A 78 -9.84 -6.34 -4.18
C VAL A 78 -8.83 -5.30 -3.71
N ARG A 79 -8.71 -5.04 -2.40
CA ARG A 79 -7.87 -3.94 -1.88
C ARG A 79 -6.41 -4.30 -1.63
N LEU A 80 -6.07 -5.58 -1.53
CA LEU A 80 -4.71 -6.02 -1.22
C LEU A 80 -3.66 -5.48 -2.21
N PRO A 81 -3.87 -5.50 -3.54
CA PRO A 81 -2.88 -4.95 -4.46
C PRO A 81 -2.62 -3.46 -4.25
N ALA A 82 -3.68 -2.67 -4.05
CA ALA A 82 -3.55 -1.24 -3.77
C ALA A 82 -2.74 -0.99 -2.48
N PHE A 83 -2.99 -1.79 -1.44
CA PHE A 83 -2.24 -1.72 -0.19
C PHE A 83 -0.77 -2.15 -0.32
N LEU A 84 -0.47 -3.17 -1.14
CA LEU A 84 0.90 -3.57 -1.44
C LEU A 84 1.64 -2.49 -2.24
N CYS A 85 0.98 -1.86 -3.22
CA CYS A 85 1.52 -0.71 -3.95
C CYS A 85 1.81 0.45 -2.99
N TYR A 86 0.89 0.77 -2.08
CA TYR A 86 1.10 1.79 -1.06
C TYR A 86 2.32 1.48 -0.17
N LEU A 87 2.47 0.24 0.32
CA LEU A 87 3.63 -0.18 1.10
C LEU A 87 4.93 -0.06 0.30
N ALA A 88 4.92 -0.46 -0.97
CA ALA A 88 6.08 -0.32 -1.85
C ALA A 88 6.45 1.15 -2.03
N THR A 89 5.49 2.03 -2.31
CA THR A 89 5.72 3.48 -2.43
C THR A 89 6.25 4.07 -1.13
N LEU A 90 5.69 3.69 0.03
CA LEU A 90 6.17 4.13 1.34
C LEU A 90 7.65 3.76 1.55
N ILE A 91 8.01 2.50 1.30
CA ILE A 91 9.39 2.01 1.47
C ILE A 91 10.33 2.73 0.50
N LEU A 92 9.96 2.84 -0.79
CA LEU A 92 10.79 3.49 -1.80
C LEU A 92 10.96 4.98 -1.51
N ALA A 93 9.92 5.68 -1.09
CA ALA A 93 9.98 7.09 -0.72
C ALA A 93 10.86 7.33 0.51
N MET A 94 10.77 6.47 1.53
CA MET A 94 11.66 6.52 2.68
C MET A 94 13.13 6.32 2.30
N HIS A 95 13.42 5.34 1.42
CA HIS A 95 14.79 5.09 0.95
C HIS A 95 15.31 6.27 0.14
N LEU A 96 14.49 6.81 -0.76
CA LEU A 96 14.85 7.97 -1.56
C LEU A 96 15.14 9.20 -0.68
N ALA A 97 14.31 9.45 0.33
CA ALA A 97 14.51 10.55 1.26
C ALA A 97 15.79 10.40 2.11
N TRP A 98 16.12 9.16 2.50
CA TRP A 98 17.39 8.86 3.15
C TRP A 98 18.56 9.19 2.23
N ASP A 99 18.54 8.65 1.01
CA ASP A 99 19.67 8.76 0.07
C ASP A 99 19.94 10.20 -0.37
N LEU A 100 18.89 11.02 -0.47
CA LEU A 100 18.99 12.42 -0.88
C LEU A 100 19.27 13.39 0.27
N PHE A 101 18.80 13.07 1.48
CA PHE A 101 18.87 13.96 2.64
C PHE A 101 19.49 13.22 3.84
N ASP A 102 18.66 12.75 4.76
CA ASP A 102 19.09 12.10 5.99
C ASP A 102 18.01 11.16 6.56
N GLU A 103 18.33 10.55 7.70
CA GLU A 103 17.42 9.64 8.41
C GLU A 103 16.15 10.34 8.92
N TRP A 104 16.24 11.62 9.30
CA TRP A 104 15.10 12.38 9.80
C TRP A 104 14.11 12.69 8.69
N ALA A 105 14.60 13.06 7.51
CA ALA A 105 13.79 13.23 6.32
C ALA A 105 13.06 11.94 5.95
N ALA A 106 13.74 10.78 6.04
CA ALA A 106 13.11 9.48 5.79
C ALA A 106 11.96 9.19 6.77
N TYR A 107 12.16 9.42 8.08
CA TYR A 107 11.10 9.25 9.08
C TYR A 107 9.96 10.25 8.89
N PHE A 108 10.28 11.49 8.53
CA PHE A 108 9.28 12.52 8.28
C PHE A 108 8.40 12.16 7.08
N VAL A 109 8.98 11.70 5.97
CA VAL A 109 8.23 11.21 4.80
C VAL A 109 7.35 10.03 5.17
N ALA A 110 7.87 9.06 5.93
CA ALA A 110 7.08 7.92 6.39
C ALA A 110 5.86 8.35 7.21
N PHE A 111 6.08 9.28 8.14
CA PHE A 111 5.04 9.84 8.98
C PHE A 111 4.00 10.58 8.14
N MET A 112 4.41 11.47 7.24
CA MET A 112 3.51 12.22 6.37
C MET A 112 2.63 11.31 5.50
N MET A 113 3.23 10.27 4.88
CA MET A 113 2.48 9.34 4.04
C MET A 113 1.53 8.44 4.83
N LEU A 114 1.86 8.09 6.08
CA LEU A 114 0.99 7.28 6.93
C LEU A 114 -0.18 8.07 7.52
N PHE A 115 0.02 9.36 7.77
CA PHE A 115 -1.02 10.27 8.27
C PHE A 115 -1.82 10.96 7.18
N SER A 116 -1.36 10.96 5.92
CA SER A 116 -2.17 11.49 4.83
C SER A 116 -3.45 10.67 4.68
N PRO A 117 -4.65 11.30 4.74
CA PRO A 117 -5.86 10.62 4.29
C PRO A 117 -5.67 10.36 2.79
N LEU A 118 -5.64 9.09 2.41
CA LEU A 118 -5.82 8.70 1.00
C LEU A 118 -7.31 8.75 0.71
#